data_AF-A0A7V9Z4I1-F1
#
_entry.id   AF-A0A7V9Z4I1-F1
#
_cell.length_a   1.000
_cell.length_b   1.000
_cell.length_c   1.000
_cell.angle_alpha   90.00
_cell.angle_beta   90.00
_cell.angle_gamma   90.00
#
_symmetry.space_group_name_H-M   'P 1'
#
loop_
_entity.id
_entity.type
_entity.pdbx_description
1 polymer ?
#
loop_
_entity_poly.entity_id
_entity_poly.type
_entity_poly.pdbx_seq_one_letter_code
_entity_poly.pdbx_strand_id
1 'polypeptide(L)' 'MYKVKVFDEEHEKDLERAVNAFLAGLKEGQLIDIKYEVALMESEGEQIYCFSAMVIYRA' A
#
# COMPACT_ATOMS: atom_id res chain seq x y z
N MET A 1 11.63 -15.22 7.69
CA MET A 1 10.20 -15.66 7.61
C MET A 1 9.45 -14.75 6.66
N TYR A 2 8.34 -15.22 6.06
CA TYR A 2 7.48 -14.38 5.21
C TYR A 2 6.65 -13.44 6.08
N LYS A 3 6.51 -12.17 5.67
CA LYS A 3 5.69 -11.16 6.33
C LYS A 3 4.89 -10.37 5.30
N VAL A 4 3.82 -9.74 5.79
CA VAL A 4 2.94 -8.86 5.02
C VAL A 4 2.81 -7.54 5.76
N LYS A 5 2.82 -6.43 5.03
CA LYS A 5 2.41 -5.12 5.53
C LYS A 5 1.38 -4.50 4.58
N VAL A 6 0.28 -4.01 5.15
CA VAL A 6 -0.81 -3.37 4.40
C VAL A 6 -0.76 -1.87 4.67
N PHE A 7 -1.05 -1.09 3.63
CA PHE A 7 -1.18 0.36 3.65
C PHE A 7 -2.51 0.71 2.98
N ASP A 8 -3.19 1.71 3.49
CA ASP A 8 -4.42 2.28 2.96
C ASP A 8 -4.38 3.80 3.17
N GLU A 9 -4.71 4.56 2.12
CA GLU A 9 -4.69 6.03 2.13
C GLU A 9 -5.80 6.57 1.22
N GLU A 10 -6.33 7.74 1.56
CA GLU A 10 -7.36 8.42 0.74
C GLU A 10 -6.76 9.08 -0.52
N HIS A 11 -5.44 9.31 -0.54
CA HIS A 11 -4.74 9.94 -1.65
C HIS A 11 -3.60 9.04 -2.16
N GLU A 12 -3.58 8.81 -3.47
CA GLU A 12 -2.57 7.96 -4.13
C GLU A 12 -1.12 8.38 -3.82
N LYS A 13 -0.84 9.69 -3.75
CA LYS A 13 0.51 10.20 -3.44
C LYS A 13 0.94 9.91 -2.01
N ASP A 14 0.01 9.84 -1.08
CA ASP A 14 0.33 9.53 0.31
C ASP A 14 0.62 8.03 0.46
N LEU A 15 -0.13 7.19 -0.28
CA LEU A 15 0.17 5.76 -0.39
C LEU A 15 1.56 5.53 -0.96
N GLU A 16 1.90 6.21 -2.06
CA GLU A 16 3.21 6.13 -2.70
C GLU A 16 4.34 6.45 -1.71
N ARG A 17 4.19 7.54 -0.95
CA ARG A 17 5.19 7.96 0.05
C ARG A 17 5.32 6.93 1.17
N ALA A 18 4.21 6.43 1.71
CA ALA A 18 4.19 5.46 2.80
C ALA A 18 4.84 4.13 2.39
N VAL A 19 4.50 3.63 1.20
CA VAL A 19 5.09 2.39 0.65
C VAL A 19 6.57 2.59 0.38
N ASN A 20 6.99 3.68 -0.27
CA ASN A 20 8.40 3.95 -0.57
C ASN A 20 9.25 4.08 0.70
N ALA A 21 8.73 4.74 1.74
CA ALA A 21 9.40 4.85 3.03
C ALA A 21 9.61 3.47 3.69
N PHE A 22 8.64 2.55 3.57
CA PHE A 22 8.80 1.18 4.04
C PHE A 22 9.82 0.39 3.22
N LEU A 23 9.76 0.48 1.88
CA LEU A 23 10.68 -0.21 0.98
C LEU A 23 12.13 0.23 1.17
N ALA A 24 12.38 1.50 1.52
CA ALA A 24 13.71 2.01 1.83
C ALA A 24 14.39 1.30 3.01
N GLY A 25 13.60 0.67 3.89
CA GLY A 25 14.12 -0.15 5.01
C GLY A 25 14.41 -1.61 4.64
N LEU A 26 14.03 -2.06 3.44
CA LEU A 26 14.27 -3.43 2.97
C LEU A 26 15.64 -3.55 2.30
N LYS A 27 16.31 -4.67 2.54
CA LYS A 27 17.51 -5.08 1.81
C LYS A 27 17.12 -5.72 0.48
N GLU A 28 18.09 -5.73 -0.44
CA GLU A 28 17.95 -6.40 -1.73
C GLU A 28 17.53 -7.86 -1.56
N GLY A 29 16.58 -8.31 -2.38
CA GLY A 29 16.01 -9.66 -2.32
C GLY A 29 15.01 -9.91 -1.18
N GLN A 30 14.72 -8.93 -0.32
CA GLN A 30 13.67 -9.08 0.71
C GLN A 30 12.27 -8.82 0.18
N LEU A 31 12.11 -7.95 -0.84
CA LEU A 31 10.81 -7.72 -1.47
C LEU A 31 10.39 -8.95 -2.28
N ILE A 32 9.13 -9.38 -2.12
CA ILE A 32 8.57 -10.51 -2.88
C ILE A 32 7.55 -9.99 -3.89
N ASP A 33 6.58 -9.19 -3.44
CA ASP A 33 5.48 -8.70 -4.27
C ASP A 33 4.83 -7.48 -3.63
N ILE A 34 4.15 -6.66 -4.44
CA ILE A 34 3.28 -5.57 -3.99
C ILE A 34 1.95 -5.69 -4.74
N LYS A 35 0.85 -5.85 -4.01
CA LYS A 35 -0.49 -5.88 -4.58
C LYS A 35 -1.17 -4.55 -4.32
N TYR A 36 -1.58 -3.86 -5.38
CA TYR A 36 -2.28 -2.59 -5.32
C TYR A 36 -3.77 -2.81 -5.60
N GLU A 37 -4.64 -2.12 -4.85
CA GLU A 37 -6.08 -2.17 -5.01
C GLU A 37 -6.69 -0.80 -4.74
N VAL A 38 -7.73 -0.44 -5.48
CA VAL A 38 -8.46 0.81 -5.30
C VAL A 38 -9.93 0.50 -5.10
N ALA A 39 -10.43 0.82 -3.91
CA ALA A 39 -11.86 0.80 -3.65
C ALA A 39 -12.43 2.20 -3.89
N LEU A 40 -13.65 2.25 -4.41
CA LEU A 40 -14.44 3.47 -4.52
C LEU A 40 -15.84 3.23 -3.96
N MET A 41 -16.38 4.24 -3.31
CA MET A 41 -17.79 4.27 -2.92
C MET A 41 -18.34 5.67 -3.08
N GLU A 42 -19.63 5.76 -3.40
CA GLU A 42 -20.38 7.01 -3.35
C GLU A 42 -21.20 7.03 -2.05
N SER A 43 -21.10 8.12 -1.29
CA SER A 43 -21.87 8.32 -0.07
C SER A 43 -22.32 9.77 0.00
N GLU A 44 -23.62 10.01 0.15
CA GLU A 44 -24.20 11.35 0.26
C GLU A 44 -23.81 12.33 -0.88
N GLY A 45 -23.54 11.80 -2.08
CA GLY A 45 -23.12 12.59 -3.24
C GLY A 45 -21.62 12.92 -3.27
N GLU A 46 -20.85 12.43 -2.31
CA GLU A 46 -19.39 12.48 -2.30
C GLU A 46 -18.80 11.15 -2.77
N GLN A 47 -17.76 11.24 -3.59
CA GLN A 47 -17.00 10.06 -4.02
C GLN A 47 -15.78 9.88 -3.12
N ILE A 48 -15.74 8.73 -2.44
CA ILE A 48 -14.66 8.36 -1.53
C ILE A 48 -13.80 7.31 -2.22
N TYR A 49 -12.49 7.55 -2.23
CA TYR A 49 -11.49 6.62 -2.73
C TYR A 49 -10.67 6.07 -1.57
N CYS A 50 -10.34 4.78 -1.64
CA CYS A 50 -9.37 4.15 -0.76
C CYS A 50 -8.32 3.45 -1.63
N PHE A 51 -7.12 4.00 -1.63
CA PHE A 51 -5.96 3.47 -2.31
C PHE A 51 -5.20 2.59 -1.33
N SER A 52 -4.95 1.33 -1.69
CA SER A 52 -4.31 0.39 -0.78
C SER A 52 -3.21 -0.41 -1.45
N ALA A 53 -2.19 -0.78 -0.66
CA ALA A 53 -1.09 -1.61 -1.09
C ALA A 53 -0.75 -2.66 -0.03
N MET A 54 -0.66 -3.92 -0.44
CA MET A 54 -0.14 -5.02 0.36
C MET A 54 1.27 -5.38 -0.09
N VAL A 55 2.26 -5.14 0.77
CA VAL A 55 3.66 -5.50 0.54
C VAL A 55 3.96 -6.85 1.19
N ILE A 56 4.40 -7.81 0.38
CA ILE A 56 4.82 -9.15 0.80
C ILE A 56 6.35 -9.18 0.79
N TYR A 57 6.97 -9.56 1.91
CA TYR A 57 8.43 -9.45 2.07
C TYR A 57 9.02 -10.53 2.99
N ARG A 58 10.35 -10.70 2.92
CA ARG A 58 11.14 -11.57 3.80
C ARG A 58 11.72 -10.74 4.96
N ALA A 59 11.47 -11.18 6.19
CA ALA A 59 12.05 -10.60 7.41
C ALA A 59 12.96 -11.57 8.16
#